data_AF-A0AAE0YD66-F1
#
_entry.id   AF-A0AAE0YD66-F1
#
_cell.length_a   1.000
_cell.length_b   1.000
_cell.length_c   1.000
_cell.angle_alpha   90.00
_cell.angle_beta   90.00
_cell.angle_gamma   90.00
#
_symmetry.space_group_name_H-M   'P 1'
#
loop_
_entity.id
_entity.type
_entity.pdbx_description
1 polymer ?
#
loop_
_entity_poly.entity_id
_entity_poly.type
_entity_poly.pdbx_seq_one_letter_code
_entity_poly.pdbx_strand_id
1 'polypeptide(L)'
;MTEANFRLPNPLNLTEGNLSEQYKKWQRQVEIYMEASGATSKPPRTQAAIILHCAGPQALEVFDQLNFEDEGKKDRMSQKLL
;
A
#
# COMPACT_ATOMS: atom_id res chain seq x y z
N MET A 1 -7.88 27.95 10.25
CA MET A 1 -8.54 27.09 9.25
C MET A 1 -8.78 25.77 9.94
N THR A 2 -10.03 25.32 10.06
CA THR A 2 -10.34 24.04 10.72
C THR A 2 -9.83 22.91 9.84
N GLU A 3 -8.82 22.18 10.30
CA GLU A 3 -8.34 20.97 9.64
C GLU A 3 -9.48 19.97 9.58
N ALA A 4 -9.92 19.62 8.37
CA ALA A 4 -10.94 18.60 8.18
C ALA A 4 -10.38 17.25 8.64
N ASN A 5 -10.97 16.70 9.69
CA ASN A 5 -10.50 15.45 10.30
C ASN A 5 -11.15 14.26 9.58
N PHE A 6 -10.53 13.82 8.49
CA PHE A 6 -11.02 12.71 7.68
C PHE A 6 -10.75 11.38 8.39
N ARG A 7 -11.78 10.54 8.51
CA ARG A 7 -11.62 9.20 9.07
C ARG A 7 -10.78 8.35 8.11
N LEU A 8 -9.81 7.64 8.66
CA LEU A 8 -9.03 6.66 7.91
C LEU A 8 -9.96 5.53 7.43
N PRO A 9 -9.69 4.97 6.23
CA PRO A 9 -10.30 3.72 5.79
C PRO A 9 -10.11 2.60 6.81
N ASN A 10 -11.02 1.62 6.81
CA ASN A 10 -10.78 0.41 7.58
C ASN A 10 -9.56 -0.35 7.01
N PRO A 11 -8.76 -1.03 7.84
CA PRO A 11 -7.64 -1.83 7.36
C PRO A 11 -8.08 -2.87 6.34
N LEU A 12 -7.18 -3.23 5.42
CA LEU A 12 -7.43 -4.28 4.44
C LEU A 12 -7.45 -5.63 5.16
N ASN A 13 -8.56 -6.37 5.05
CA ASN A 13 -8.65 -7.73 5.57
C ASN A 13 -8.16 -8.71 4.49
N LEU A 14 -7.02 -9.36 4.76
CA LEU A 14 -6.38 -10.32 3.85
C LEU A 14 -6.74 -11.77 4.16
N THR A 15 -7.42 -12.06 5.28
CA THR A 15 -7.58 -13.42 5.82
C THR A 15 -8.99 -13.98 5.66
N GLU A 16 -10.00 -13.14 5.42
CA GLU A 16 -11.41 -13.55 5.47
C GLU A 16 -12.20 -13.21 4.19
N GLY A 17 -13.15 -14.08 3.85
CA GLY A 17 -14.16 -13.84 2.82
C GLY A 17 -13.62 -13.74 1.38
N ASN A 18 -14.32 -12.98 0.54
CA ASN A 18 -13.91 -12.74 -0.84
C ASN A 18 -12.89 -11.60 -0.93
N LEU A 19 -11.60 -11.96 -0.93
CA LEU A 19 -10.49 -11.01 -1.01
C LEU A 19 -10.63 -10.00 -2.16
N SER A 20 -11.14 -10.42 -3.32
CA SER A 20 -11.29 -9.54 -4.48
C SER A 20 -12.27 -8.40 -4.22
N GLU A 21 -13.42 -8.71 -3.60
CA GLU A 21 -14.43 -7.72 -3.26
C GLU A 21 -13.98 -6.83 -2.09
N GLN A 22 -13.33 -7.42 -1.09
CA GLN A 22 -12.76 -6.69 0.05
C GLN A 22 -11.72 -5.67 -0.43
N TYR A 23 -10.80 -6.09 -1.31
CA TYR A 23 -9.79 -5.22 -1.89
C TYR A 23 -10.40 -4.08 -2.70
N LYS A 24 -11.39 -4.36 -3.57
CA LYS A 24 -12.07 -3.31 -4.35
C LYS A 24 -12.75 -2.27 -3.44
N LYS A 25 -13.41 -2.72 -2.37
CA LYS A 25 -14.08 -1.85 -1.41
C LYS A 25 -13.06 -1.00 -0.66
N TRP A 26 -11.97 -1.61 -0.17
CA TRP A 26 -10.88 -0.93 0.51
C TRP A 26 -10.22 0.12 -0.40
N GLN A 27 -9.87 -0.26 -1.63
CA GLN A 27 -9.27 0.64 -2.62
C GLN A 27 -10.13 1.89 -2.81
N ARG A 28 -11.45 1.72 -2.99
CA ARG A 28 -12.37 2.84 -3.16
C ARG A 28 -12.39 3.77 -1.94
N GLN A 29 -12.32 3.23 -0.72
CA GLN A 29 -12.25 4.02 0.51
C GLN A 29 -10.95 4.82 0.60
N VAL A 30 -9.82 4.21 0.21
CA VAL A 30 -8.52 4.89 0.17
C VAL A 30 -8.52 6.00 -0.88
N GLU A 31 -9.05 5.77 -2.08
CA GLU A 31 -9.17 6.81 -3.12
C GLU A 31 -9.95 8.03 -2.61
N ILE A 32 -11.09 7.81 -1.96
CA ILE A 32 -11.92 8.88 -1.38
C ILE A 32 -11.14 9.62 -0.29
N TYR A 33 -10.46 8.90 0.61
CA TYR A 33 -9.66 9.51 1.66
C TYR A 33 -8.50 10.34 1.10
N MET A 34 -7.81 9.82 0.08
CA MET A 34 -6.68 10.50 -0.55
C MET A 34 -7.10 11.82 -1.18
N GLU A 35 -8.23 11.84 -1.88
CA GLU A 35 -8.79 13.04 -2.49
C GLU A 35 -9.24 14.04 -1.42
N ALA A 36 -10.01 13.58 -0.44
CA ALA A 36 -10.59 14.45 0.59
C ALA A 36 -9.51 15.08 1.48
N SER A 37 -8.47 14.33 1.84
CA SER A 37 -7.34 14.80 2.65
C SER A 37 -6.30 15.62 1.87
N GLY A 38 -6.46 15.77 0.54
CA GLY A 38 -5.48 16.41 -0.33
C GLY A 38 -4.18 15.62 -0.47
N ALA A 39 -4.16 14.35 -0.06
CA ALA A 39 -2.99 13.49 -0.19
C ALA A 39 -2.64 13.20 -1.65
N THR A 40 -3.59 13.32 -2.59
CA THR A 40 -3.37 13.23 -4.04
C THR A 40 -2.35 14.26 -4.57
N SER A 41 -2.19 15.39 -3.88
CA SER A 41 -1.22 16.44 -4.26
C SER A 41 0.19 16.21 -3.69
N LYS A 42 0.40 15.18 -2.87
CA LYS A 42 1.68 14.90 -2.20
C LYS A 42 2.65 14.15 -3.12
N PRO A 43 3.97 14.12 -2.83
CA PRO A 43 4.93 13.33 -3.59
C PRO A 43 4.57 11.84 -3.63
N PRO A 44 4.90 11.09 -4.70
CA PRO A 44 4.51 9.68 -4.86
C PRO A 44 4.93 8.78 -3.69
N ARG A 45 6.13 9.01 -3.13
CA ARG A 45 6.63 8.28 -1.97
C ARG A 45 5.74 8.48 -0.73
N THR A 46 5.26 9.71 -0.53
CA THR A 46 4.36 10.05 0.58
C THR A 46 2.97 9.45 0.35
N GLN A 47 2.47 9.45 -0.89
CA GLN A 47 1.21 8.79 -1.23
C GLN A 47 1.28 7.28 -0.96
N ALA A 48 2.36 6.61 -1.38
CA ALA A 48 2.57 5.20 -1.12
C ALA A 48 2.61 4.90 0.39
N ALA A 49 3.31 5.71 1.18
CA ALA A 49 3.35 5.57 2.63
C ALA A 49 1.96 5.72 3.28
N ILE A 50 1.14 6.67 2.80
CA ILE A 50 -0.24 6.85 3.29
C ILE A 50 -1.11 5.65 2.95
N ILE A 51 -1.05 5.16 1.71
CA ILE A 51 -1.81 3.99 1.26
C ILE A 51 -1.44 2.76 2.11
N LEU A 52 -0.15 2.54 2.36
CA LEU A 52 0.34 1.41 3.16
C LEU A 52 -0.08 1.53 4.62
N HIS A 53 -0.06 2.76 5.17
CA HIS A 53 -0.60 3.04 6.50
C HIS A 53 -2.09 2.72 6.59
N CYS A 54 -2.90 3.07 5.58
CA CYS A 54 -4.32 2.72 5.50
C CYS A 54 -4.56 1.22 5.31
N ALA A 55 -3.63 0.50 4.67
CA ALA A 55 -3.74 -0.94 4.44
C ALA A 55 -3.57 -1.74 5.73
N GLY A 56 -2.75 -1.23 6.67
CA GLY A 56 -2.51 -1.83 7.97
C GLY A 56 -1.29 -2.77 8.00
N PRO A 57 -0.94 -3.32 9.18
CA PRO A 57 0.32 -4.03 9.40
C PRO A 57 0.48 -5.28 8.53
N GLN A 58 -0.59 -6.04 8.27
CA GLN A 58 -0.51 -7.24 7.43
C GLN A 58 -0.12 -6.92 5.99
N ALA A 59 -0.62 -5.80 5.45
CA ALA A 59 -0.26 -5.37 4.10
C ALA A 59 1.18 -4.85 4.02
N LEU A 60 1.69 -4.25 5.10
CA LEU A 60 3.10 -3.88 5.23
C LEU A 60 4.00 -5.11 5.17
N GLU A 61 3.67 -6.18 5.91
CA GLU A 61 4.44 -7.43 5.88
C GLU A 61 4.50 -8.05 4.47
N VAL A 62 3.36 -8.08 3.76
CA VAL A 62 3.31 -8.56 2.36
C VAL A 62 4.14 -7.65 1.44
N PHE A 63 4.03 -6.33 1.61
CA PHE A 63 4.80 -5.37 0.82
C PHE A 63 6.31 -5.52 1.04
N ASP A 64 6.74 -5.67 2.29
CA ASP A 64 8.14 -5.92 2.63
C ASP A 64 8.63 -7.22 1.99
N GLN A 65 7.89 -8.33 2.15
CA GLN A 65 8.23 -9.62 1.51
C GLN A 65 8.41 -9.48 -0.01
N LEU A 66 7.51 -8.78 -0.69
CA LEU A 66 7.60 -8.54 -2.14
C LEU A 66 8.84 -7.72 -2.54
N ASN A 67 9.27 -6.74 -1.72
CA ASN A 67 10.49 -5.96 -1.99
C ASN A 67 11.76 -6.79 -1.72
N PHE A 68 11.79 -7.58 -0.64
CA PHE A 68 12.92 -8.45 -0.32
C PHE A 68 13.14 -9.54 -1.38
N GLU A 69 12.07 -10.06 -2.00
CA GLU A 69 12.17 -11.00 -3.13
C GLU A 69 12.75 -10.37 -4.41
N ASP A 70 12.61 -9.06 -4.61
CA ASP A 70 13.15 -8.34 -5.77
C ASP A 70 14.65 -8.04 -5.62
N GLU A 71 15.10 -7.69 -4.40
CA GLU A 71 16.53 -7.45 -4.12
C GLU A 71 17.38 -8.72 -4.25
N GLY A 72 16.83 -9.90 -3.92
CA GLY A 72 17.52 -11.20 -4.04
C GLY A 72 17.78 -11.69 -5.47
N LYS A 73 17.22 -11.04 -6.50
CA LYS A 73 17.39 -11.46 -7.91
C LYS A 73 18.41 -10.66 -8.71
N LYS A 74 19.01 -9.61 -8.12
CA LYS A 74 20.04 -8.80 -8.81
C LYS A 74 21.44 -9.42 -8.85
N ASP A 75 21.71 -10.48 -8.09
CA ASP A 75 23.07 -11.04 -7.95
C ASP A 75 23.34 -12.32 -8.77
N ARG A 76 22.36 -12.83 -9.55
CA ARG A 76 22.48 -14.16 -10.20
C ARG A 76 22.60 -14.17 -11.73
N MET A 77 23.09 -13.08 -12.34
CA MET A 77 23.46 -13.05 -13.77
C MET A 77 24.94 -12.75 -14.02
N SER A 78 25.75 -12.49 -12.99
CA SER A 78 27.16 -12.10 -13.15
C SER A 78 28.15 -13.28 -13.20
N GLN A 79 27.70 -14.53 -13.02
CA GLN A 79 28.60 -15.69 -12.81
C GLN A 79 28.60 -16.77 -13.91
N LYS A 80 28.03 -16.51 -15.10
CA LYS A 80 28.19 -17.39 -16.26
C LYS A 80 28.87 -16.67 -17.44
N LEU A 81 30.14 -16.31 -17.27
CA LEU A 81 31.03 -16.04 -18.41
C LEU A 81 32.53 -16.26 -18.09
N LEU A 82 32.86 -17.29 -17.30
CA LEU A 82 34.25 -17.77 -17.15
C LEU A 82 34.30 -19.25 -17.49
#